data_AF-A0A258JNP4-F1
#
_entry.id   AF-A0A258JNP4-F1
#
_cell.length_a   1.000
_cell.length_b   1.000
_cell.length_c   1.000
_cell.angle_alpha   90.00
_cell.angle_beta   90.00
_cell.angle_gamma   90.00
#
_symmetry.space_group_name_H-M   'P 1'
#
loop_
_entity.id
_entity.type
_entity.pdbx_description
1 polymer ?
#
loop_
_entity_poly.entity_id
_entity_poly.type
_entity_poly.pdbx_seq_one_letter_code
_entity_poly.pdbx_strand_id
1 'polypeptide(L)'
;MKTLKTLFLFLALVCAGNSFGQTKEETIEWLKEKIEKYYSNPNKRNGEAVSEFSVESISACQIVVVYTESYYGKIRETIPTDIMSVDNLIGRLVLNSDKIKTEFLEGPYEKGKTTYYRGSWFSLINGEDNFYERIEKAFKHLATFCEKKKETF
;
A
#
# COMPACT_ATOMS: atom_id res chain seq x y z
N MET A 1 46.40 5.05 14.58
CA MET A 1 45.10 4.47 14.97
C MET A 1 43.95 5.48 15.14
N LYS A 2 44.14 6.80 14.94
CA LYS A 2 43.03 7.77 15.03
C LYS A 2 42.24 7.91 13.71
N THR A 3 42.90 7.73 12.57
CA THR A 3 42.32 7.84 11.22
C THR A 3 41.37 6.69 10.84
N LEU A 4 41.52 5.51 11.44
CA LEU A 4 40.63 4.36 11.18
C LEU A 4 39.24 4.56 11.84
N LYS A 5 39.20 5.23 12.99
CA LYS A 5 37.94 5.51 13.70
C LYS A 5 37.10 6.56 12.98
N THR A 6 37.74 7.51 12.30
CA THR A 6 37.04 8.54 11.53
C THR A 6 36.38 7.98 10.26
N LEU A 7 36.97 6.95 9.65
CA LEU A 7 36.45 6.32 8.42
C LEU A 7 35.15 5.53 8.68
N PHE A 8 35.05 4.82 9.81
CA PHE A 8 33.84 4.10 10.21
C PHE A 8 32.68 5.05 10.56
N LEU A 9 32.97 6.24 11.09
CA LEU A 9 31.95 7.24 11.40
C LEU A 9 31.29 7.78 10.13
N PHE A 10 32.07 7.99 9.06
CA PHE A 10 31.54 8.41 7.76
C PHE A 10 30.71 7.32 7.07
N LEU A 11 31.11 6.05 7.19
CA LEU A 11 30.35 4.94 6.59
C LEU A 11 28.97 4.76 7.26
N ALA A 12 28.88 4.94 8.59
CA ALA A 12 27.61 4.91 9.32
C ALA A 12 26.68 6.09 8.96
N LEU A 13 27.25 7.27 8.67
CA LEU A 13 26.50 8.45 8.23
C LEU A 13 25.94 8.31 6.80
N VAL A 14 26.64 7.58 5.91
CA VAL A 14 26.13 7.28 4.56
C VAL A 14 24.97 6.29 4.60
N CYS A 15 24.98 5.34 5.56
CA CYS A 15 23.87 4.40 5.76
C CYS A 15 22.65 5.04 6.45
N ALA A 16 22.84 6.08 7.26
CA ALA A 16 21.75 6.76 7.98
C ALA A 16 21.06 7.86 7.14
N GLY A 17 21.75 8.43 6.15
CA GLY A 17 21.29 9.62 5.42
C GLY A 17 20.55 9.37 4.11
N ASN A 18 20.57 8.15 3.57
CA ASN A 18 19.88 7.83 2.33
C ASN A 18 19.10 6.53 2.47
N SER A 19 17.81 6.63 2.20
CA SER A 19 16.91 5.55 1.79
C SER A 19 17.35 4.85 0.48
N PHE A 20 18.66 4.75 0.24
CA PHE A 20 19.25 4.03 -0.88
C PHE A 20 19.30 2.55 -0.50
N GLY A 21 18.33 1.81 -1.00
CA GLY A 21 18.45 0.36 -1.17
C GLY A 21 17.62 -0.51 -0.23
N GLN A 22 16.42 -0.09 0.18
CA GLN A 22 15.46 -1.11 0.59
C GLN A 22 15.23 -2.01 -0.63
N THR A 23 15.34 -3.32 -0.47
CA THR A 23 15.10 -4.28 -1.56
C THR A 23 13.60 -4.34 -1.89
N LYS A 24 13.26 -4.93 -3.04
CA LYS A 24 11.86 -5.20 -3.40
C LYS A 24 11.19 -6.04 -2.31
N GLU A 25 11.86 -7.09 -1.85
CA GLU A 25 11.40 -8.01 -0.81
C GLU A 25 11.20 -7.33 0.54
N GLU A 26 12.16 -6.50 0.99
CA GLU A 26 12.00 -5.73 2.23
C GLU A 26 10.87 -4.70 2.13
N THR A 27 10.63 -4.13 0.94
CA THR A 27 9.53 -3.19 0.73
C THR A 27 8.18 -3.91 0.78
N ILE A 28 8.10 -5.12 0.20
CA ILE A 28 6.91 -5.98 0.26
C ILE A 28 6.58 -6.31 1.72
N GLU A 29 7.56 -6.79 2.48
CA GLU A 29 7.33 -7.19 3.87
C GLU A 29 6.91 -6.00 4.74
N TRP A 30 7.58 -4.86 4.56
CA TRP A 30 7.23 -3.63 5.27
C TRP A 30 5.82 -3.14 4.92
N LEU A 31 5.45 -3.12 3.64
CA LEU A 31 4.10 -2.72 3.23
C LEU A 31 3.04 -3.65 3.78
N LYS A 32 3.30 -4.96 3.80
CA LYS A 32 2.37 -5.94 4.39
C LYS A 32 2.15 -5.64 5.87
N GLU A 33 3.22 -5.51 6.66
CA GLU A 33 3.16 -5.18 8.08
C GLU A 33 2.34 -3.89 8.31
N LYS A 34 2.64 -2.83 7.54
CA LYS A 34 1.97 -1.53 7.73
C LYS A 34 0.52 -1.54 7.32
N ILE A 35 0.18 -2.17 6.20
CA ILE A 35 -1.20 -2.25 5.73
C ILE A 35 -2.04 -3.06 6.73
N GLU A 36 -1.56 -4.21 7.20
CA GLU A 36 -2.28 -5.02 8.18
C GLU A 36 -2.46 -4.31 9.53
N LYS A 37 -1.42 -3.59 9.99
CA LYS A 37 -1.46 -2.87 11.27
C LYS A 37 -2.32 -1.61 11.24
N TYR A 38 -2.27 -0.85 10.15
CA TYR A 38 -2.88 0.47 10.05
C TYR A 38 -4.14 0.51 9.17
N TYR A 39 -4.59 -0.64 8.65
CA TYR A 39 -5.88 -0.74 7.98
C TYR A 39 -6.98 -0.19 8.89
N SER A 40 -7.81 0.64 8.27
CA SER A 40 -8.99 1.22 8.86
C SER A 40 -10.16 1.02 7.94
N ASN A 41 -11.23 0.49 8.51
CA ASN A 41 -12.53 0.55 7.89
C ASN A 41 -13.16 1.92 8.26
N PRO A 42 -13.25 2.87 7.31
CA PRO A 42 -13.77 4.21 7.59
C PRO A 42 -15.25 4.19 7.99
N ASN A 43 -15.96 3.08 7.74
CA ASN A 43 -17.36 2.91 8.07
C ASN A 43 -17.60 2.15 9.38
N LYS A 44 -16.53 1.83 10.13
CA LYS A 44 -16.67 1.18 11.45
C LYS A 44 -17.38 2.12 12.41
N ARG A 45 -18.64 1.81 12.75
CA ARG A 45 -19.33 2.45 13.88
C ARG A 45 -18.77 1.85 15.18
N ASN A 46 -18.65 2.67 16.22
CA ASN A 46 -18.16 2.24 17.53
C ASN A 46 -18.87 0.94 17.98
N GLY A 47 -18.11 -0.14 18.12
CA GLY A 47 -18.59 -1.44 18.60
C GLY A 47 -18.78 -2.53 17.55
N GLU A 48 -18.66 -2.24 16.24
CA GLU A 48 -18.72 -3.29 15.22
C GLU A 48 -17.44 -4.14 15.22
N ALA A 49 -17.61 -5.46 15.10
CA ALA A 49 -16.51 -6.41 14.96
C ALA A 49 -15.58 -5.94 13.85
N VAL A 50 -14.26 -6.14 14.05
CA VAL A 50 -13.25 -5.86 13.03
C VAL A 50 -13.70 -6.52 11.74
N SER A 51 -13.98 -5.71 10.71
CA SER A 51 -14.22 -6.23 9.38
C SER A 51 -13.05 -7.14 9.03
N GLU A 52 -13.32 -8.37 8.61
CA GLU A 52 -12.29 -9.26 8.07
C GLU A 52 -11.44 -8.44 7.11
N PHE A 53 -10.13 -8.38 7.35
CA PHE A 53 -9.17 -7.71 6.48
C PHE A 53 -7.97 -8.64 6.32
N SER A 54 -7.51 -8.81 5.10
CA SER A 54 -6.27 -9.54 4.82
C SER A 54 -5.58 -8.98 3.59
N VAL A 55 -4.25 -9.03 3.63
CA VAL A 55 -3.41 -8.84 2.45
C VAL A 55 -3.22 -10.20 1.80
N GLU A 56 -3.83 -10.43 0.64
CA GLU A 56 -3.66 -11.69 -0.10
C GLU A 56 -2.30 -11.76 -0.78
N SER A 57 -1.86 -10.66 -1.40
CA SER A 57 -0.56 -10.61 -2.07
C SER A 57 -0.06 -9.18 -2.25
N ILE A 58 1.26 -9.04 -2.28
CA ILE A 58 1.95 -7.83 -2.69
C ILE A 58 3.01 -8.24 -3.70
N SER A 59 3.03 -7.53 -4.83
CA SER A 59 4.01 -7.70 -5.89
C SER A 59 4.53 -6.34 -6.32
N ALA A 60 5.52 -6.33 -7.22
CA ALA A 60 6.04 -5.08 -7.77
C ALA A 60 4.98 -4.23 -8.48
N CYS A 61 3.97 -4.86 -9.09
CA CYS A 61 2.99 -4.16 -9.92
C CYS A 61 1.67 -3.87 -9.20
N GLN A 62 1.32 -4.66 -8.20
CA GLN A 62 0.01 -4.57 -7.56
C GLN A 62 0.01 -5.15 -6.14
N ILE A 63 -0.96 -4.67 -5.37
CA ILE A 63 -1.35 -5.16 -4.05
C ILE A 63 -2.77 -5.69 -4.16
N VAL A 64 -3.02 -6.85 -3.55
CA VAL A 64 -4.33 -7.45 -3.48
C VAL A 64 -4.74 -7.58 -2.02
N VAL A 65 -5.86 -6.95 -1.66
CA VAL A 65 -6.45 -7.01 -0.33
C VAL A 65 -7.88 -7.55 -0.42
N VAL A 66 -8.31 -8.20 0.64
CA VAL A 66 -9.69 -8.64 0.81
C VAL A 66 -10.21 -8.11 2.13
N TYR A 67 -11.41 -7.53 2.09
CA TYR A 67 -12.05 -7.07 3.31
C TYR A 67 -13.56 -6.94 3.20
N THR A 68 -14.21 -6.87 4.35
CA THR A 68 -15.65 -6.64 4.45
C THR A 68 -15.95 -5.15 4.59
N GLU A 69 -16.65 -4.60 3.61
CA GLU A 69 -17.21 -3.25 3.64
C GLU A 69 -18.70 -3.33 4.04
N SER A 70 -19.15 -2.41 4.90
CA SER A 70 -20.49 -2.39 5.49
C SER A 70 -21.65 -2.36 4.48
N TYR A 71 -21.48 -1.68 3.34
CA TYR A 71 -22.48 -1.53 2.29
C TYR A 71 -22.32 -2.55 1.15
N TYR A 72 -21.08 -2.94 0.83
CA TYR A 72 -20.81 -3.81 -0.32
C TYR A 72 -20.61 -5.29 0.03
N GLY A 73 -20.47 -5.60 1.32
CA GLY A 73 -20.10 -6.93 1.79
C GLY A 73 -18.60 -7.19 1.58
N LYS A 74 -18.25 -8.46 1.38
CA LYS A 74 -16.87 -8.89 1.20
C LYS A 74 -16.39 -8.54 -0.20
N ILE A 75 -15.34 -7.74 -0.28
CA ILE A 75 -14.75 -7.29 -1.54
C ILE A 75 -13.28 -7.62 -1.61
N ARG A 76 -12.78 -7.72 -2.84
CA ARG A 76 -11.37 -7.90 -3.17
C ARG A 76 -10.92 -6.72 -4.03
N GLU A 77 -9.91 -6.00 -3.59
CA GLU A 77 -9.33 -4.91 -4.37
C GLU A 77 -7.95 -5.30 -4.88
N THR A 78 -7.71 -5.10 -6.18
CA THR A 78 -6.39 -5.14 -6.79
C THR A 78 -5.98 -3.72 -7.14
N ILE A 79 -4.93 -3.25 -6.49
CA ILE A 79 -4.48 -1.87 -6.50
C ILE A 79 -3.09 -1.84 -7.11
N PRO A 80 -2.87 -1.09 -8.21
CA PRO A 80 -1.54 -1.02 -8.78
C PRO A 80 -0.60 -0.21 -7.89
N THR A 81 0.69 -0.51 -7.94
CA THR A 81 1.72 0.17 -7.14
C THR A 81 2.06 1.57 -7.66
N ASP A 82 1.68 1.90 -8.90
CA ASP A 82 1.90 3.19 -9.56
C ASP A 82 0.91 4.29 -9.12
N ILE A 83 0.66 4.38 -7.81
CA ILE A 83 -0.23 5.39 -7.22
C ILE A 83 0.30 6.81 -7.43
N MET A 84 -0.60 7.79 -7.44
CA MET A 84 -0.21 9.21 -7.44
C MET A 84 0.28 9.65 -6.07
N SER A 85 -0.57 9.40 -5.06
CA SER A 85 -0.40 9.88 -3.70
C SER A 85 -1.26 9.07 -2.73
N VAL A 86 -1.05 9.31 -1.44
CA VAL A 86 -1.98 8.95 -0.38
C VAL A 86 -2.71 10.22 0.06
N ASP A 87 -4.04 10.18 0.16
CA ASP A 87 -4.82 11.29 0.71
C ASP A 87 -4.53 11.42 2.21
N ASN A 88 -3.94 12.54 2.62
CA ASN A 88 -3.50 12.74 4.00
C ASN A 88 -4.64 13.01 5.00
N LEU A 89 -5.87 13.27 4.52
CA LEU A 89 -7.03 13.52 5.38
C LEU A 89 -7.74 12.22 5.75
N ILE A 90 -7.87 11.31 4.77
CA ILE A 90 -8.66 10.09 4.91
C ILE A 90 -7.84 8.81 4.73
N GLY A 91 -6.55 8.91 4.42
CA GLY A 91 -5.64 7.78 4.28
C GLY A 91 -5.93 6.85 3.11
N ARG A 92 -6.62 7.35 2.06
CA ARG A 92 -6.97 6.57 0.86
C ARG A 92 -5.90 6.68 -0.21
N LEU A 93 -5.73 5.63 -1.00
CA LEU A 93 -4.80 5.63 -2.13
C LEU A 93 -5.45 6.33 -3.33
N VAL A 94 -4.73 7.25 -3.97
CA VAL A 94 -5.22 8.05 -5.10
C VAL A 94 -4.48 7.68 -6.38
N LEU A 95 -5.22 7.45 -7.47
CA LEU A 95 -4.68 7.09 -8.78
C LEU A 95 -5.04 8.11 -9.86
N ASN A 96 -4.27 8.10 -10.96
CA ASN A 96 -4.49 8.99 -12.11
C ASN A 96 -5.70 8.58 -12.96
N SER A 97 -6.18 7.35 -12.82
CA SER A 97 -7.28 6.78 -13.62
C SER A 97 -7.96 5.64 -12.85
N ASP A 98 -9.08 5.15 -13.36
CA ASP A 98 -9.81 4.01 -12.81
C ASP A 98 -9.03 2.71 -13.00
N LYS A 99 -8.08 2.45 -12.11
CA LYS A 99 -7.18 1.29 -12.17
C LYS A 99 -7.35 0.32 -11.02
N ILE A 100 -8.03 0.71 -9.93
CA ILE A 100 -8.32 -0.23 -8.84
C ILE A 100 -9.44 -1.13 -9.30
N LYS A 101 -9.13 -2.42 -9.46
CA LYS A 101 -10.12 -3.44 -9.77
C LYS A 101 -10.75 -3.91 -8.47
N THR A 102 -12.06 -3.72 -8.31
CA THR A 102 -12.83 -4.23 -7.17
C THR A 102 -13.73 -5.37 -7.63
N GLU A 103 -13.62 -6.52 -6.97
CA GLU A 103 -14.42 -7.72 -7.18
C GLU A 103 -15.29 -7.98 -5.95
N PHE A 104 -16.61 -8.14 -6.14
CA PHE A 104 -17.55 -8.44 -5.06
C PHE A 104 -17.58 -9.95 -4.80
N LEU A 105 -17.16 -10.39 -3.61
CA LEU A 105 -17.09 -11.80 -3.24
C LEU A 105 -18.37 -12.29 -2.56
N GLU A 106 -18.94 -11.45 -1.68
CA GLU A 106 -20.17 -11.71 -0.93
C GLU A 106 -20.87 -10.37 -0.62
N GLY A 107 -22.20 -10.33 -0.58
CA GLY A 107 -22.94 -9.10 -0.25
C GLY A 107 -24.20 -8.92 -1.09
N PRO A 108 -24.77 -7.69 -1.12
CA PRO A 108 -25.98 -7.39 -1.89
C PRO A 108 -25.75 -7.28 -3.40
N TYR A 109 -24.49 -7.22 -3.83
CA TYR A 109 -24.11 -7.17 -5.25
C TYR A 109 -23.88 -8.57 -5.83
N GLU A 110 -23.97 -8.67 -7.15
CA GLU A 110 -23.68 -9.91 -7.87
C GLU A 110 -22.25 -10.41 -7.60
N LYS A 111 -22.14 -11.64 -7.10
CA LYS A 111 -20.86 -12.29 -6.82
C LYS A 111 -20.03 -12.42 -8.09
N GLY A 112 -18.75 -12.04 -8.02
CA GLY A 112 -17.81 -12.04 -9.14
C GLY A 112 -17.92 -10.80 -10.03
N LYS A 113 -18.91 -9.92 -9.81
CA LYS A 113 -18.98 -8.65 -10.52
C LYS A 113 -17.72 -7.84 -10.22
N THR A 114 -17.15 -7.29 -11.29
CA THR A 114 -15.95 -6.45 -11.23
C THR A 114 -16.29 -5.03 -11.64
N THR A 115 -15.66 -4.06 -10.98
CA THR A 115 -15.76 -2.62 -11.28
C THR A 115 -14.40 -1.96 -11.07
N TYR A 116 -14.22 -0.76 -11.63
CA TYR A 116 -12.95 -0.03 -11.59
C TYR A 116 -13.14 1.35 -10.95
N TYR A 117 -12.18 1.74 -10.11
CA TYR A 117 -12.23 3.01 -9.38
C TYR A 117 -10.88 3.73 -9.37
N ARG A 118 -10.94 5.05 -9.19
CA ARG A 118 -9.78 5.94 -9.05
C ARG A 118 -9.19 5.99 -7.63
N GLY A 119 -9.91 5.49 -6.63
CA GLY A 119 -9.47 5.49 -5.23
C GLY A 119 -9.87 4.21 -4.50
N SER A 120 -9.05 3.80 -3.53
CA SER A 120 -9.31 2.60 -2.73
C SER A 120 -10.49 2.82 -1.80
N TRP A 121 -11.26 1.76 -1.57
CA TRP A 121 -12.37 1.81 -0.63
C TRP A 121 -11.87 1.64 0.81
N PHE A 122 -10.72 0.99 1.02
CA PHE A 122 -10.05 0.99 2.31
C PHE A 122 -9.23 2.25 2.56
N SER A 123 -9.04 2.54 3.84
CA SER A 123 -8.21 3.63 4.34
C SER A 123 -7.12 3.12 5.27
N LEU A 124 -6.04 3.89 5.40
CA LEU A 124 -5.03 3.67 6.43
C LEU A 124 -5.11 4.79 7.48
N ILE A 125 -5.10 4.44 8.77
CA ILE A 125 -5.02 5.44 9.84
C ILE A 125 -3.57 5.88 10.00
N ASN A 126 -3.36 7.20 10.10
CA ASN A 126 -2.08 7.76 10.48
C ASN A 126 -1.75 7.38 11.94
N GLY A 127 -0.72 6.56 12.12
CA GLY A 127 -0.26 6.15 13.45
C GLY A 127 1.26 6.15 13.63
N GLU A 128 2.00 6.75 12.70
CA GLU A 128 3.46 6.95 12.79
C GLU A 128 3.83 8.32 12.16
N ASP A 129 4.98 8.88 12.54
CA ASP A 129 5.46 10.10 11.90
C ASP A 129 5.69 9.90 10.40
N ASN A 130 5.24 10.88 9.60
CA ASN A 130 5.31 10.88 8.13
C ASN A 130 4.77 9.59 7.49
N PHE A 131 3.78 8.96 8.12
CA PHE A 131 3.29 7.64 7.71
C PHE A 131 2.82 7.60 6.26
N TYR A 132 1.98 8.54 5.84
CA TYR A 132 1.45 8.59 4.47
C TYR A 132 2.54 8.82 3.42
N GLU A 133 3.51 9.69 3.69
CA GLU A 133 4.66 9.92 2.80
C GLU A 133 5.51 8.65 2.65
N ARG A 134 5.70 7.91 3.75
CA ARG A 134 6.45 6.64 3.75
C ARG A 134 5.70 5.54 2.98
N ILE A 135 4.39 5.44 3.15
CA ILE A 135 3.53 4.53 2.36
C ILE A 135 3.64 4.89 0.87
N GLU A 136 3.47 6.17 0.52
CA GLU A 136 3.59 6.64 -0.86
C GLU A 136 4.94 6.27 -1.47
N LYS A 137 6.03 6.52 -0.73
CA LYS A 137 7.38 6.19 -1.16
C LYS A 137 7.56 4.69 -1.37
N ALA A 138 7.03 3.85 -0.49
CA ALA A 138 7.12 2.39 -0.60
C ALA A 138 6.37 1.86 -1.82
N PHE A 139 5.15 2.37 -2.10
CA PHE A 139 4.41 2.04 -3.32
C PHE A 139 5.19 2.43 -4.57
N LYS A 140 5.69 3.68 -4.63
CA LYS A 140 6.48 4.17 -5.76
C LYS A 140 7.78 3.40 -5.95
N HIS A 141 8.42 3.01 -4.85
CA HIS A 141 9.60 2.16 -4.88
C HIS A 141 9.28 0.78 -5.47
N LEU A 142 8.21 0.10 -5.04
CA LEU A 142 7.79 -1.16 -5.64
C LEU A 142 7.49 -1.04 -7.14
N ALA A 143 6.84 0.05 -7.54
CA ALA A 143 6.49 0.29 -8.94
C ALA A 143 7.72 0.36 -9.86
N THR A 144 8.91 0.69 -9.34
CA THR A 144 10.16 0.68 -10.13
C THR A 144 10.60 -0.73 -10.57
N PHE A 145 10.14 -1.77 -9.86
CA PHE A 145 10.39 -3.18 -10.20
C PHE A 145 9.30 -3.78 -11.09
N CYS A 146 8.22 -3.03 -11.36
CA CYS A 146 7.19 -3.48 -12.28
C CYS A 146 7.67 -3.25 -13.72
N GLU A 147 8.05 -4.32 -14.41
CA GLU A 147 8.41 -4.23 -15.83
C GLU A 147 7.20 -3.74 -16.62
N LYS A 148 7.20 -2.46 -17.00
CA LYS A 148 6.30 -1.97 -18.04
C LYS A 148 6.71 -2.68 -19.32
N LYS A 149 5.91 -3.60 -19.83
CA LYS A 149 6.06 -4.10 -21.21
C LYS A 149 6.25 -2.85 -22.08
N LYS A 150 7.43 -2.72 -22.69
CA LYS A 150 7.69 -1.67 -23.67
C LYS A 150 6.56 -1.76 -24.68
N GLU A 151 5.73 -0.74 -24.76
CA GLU A 151 4.88 -0.54 -25.93
C GLU A 151 5.86 -0.43 -27.10
N THR A 152 5.93 -1.48 -27.91
CA THR A 152 6.55 -1.41 -29.22
C THR A 152 5.71 -0.43 -30.03
N PHE A 153 6.26 0.77 -30.22
CA PHE A 153 5.77 1.76 -31.19
C PHE A 153 5.64 1.15 -32.58
#